data_AF-A0A317EQR2-F1
#
_entry.id   AF-A0A317EQR2-F1
#
_cell.length_a   1.000
_cell.length_b   1.000
_cell.length_c   1.000
_cell.angle_alpha   90.00
_cell.angle_beta   90.00
_cell.angle_gamma   90.00
#
_symmetry.space_group_name_H-M   'P 1'
#
loop_
_entity.id
_entity.type
_entity.pdbx_description
1 polymer ?
#
loop_
_entity_poly.entity_id
_entity_poly.type
_entity_poly.pdbx_seq_one_letter_code
_entity_poly.pdbx_strand_id
1 'polypeptide(L)'
;MENQKSIITKNRKVILIAIAVVIIISNTPPMQFFLLENYNYQNADGSFKYTEEPGQALDFKVGERRWERFKTENSSDPNQTLYRTFRIKPWQFWEWWQFIAHGKRFTLPYLSAPN
;
A
#
# COMPACT_ATOMS: atom_id res chain seq x y z
N MET A 1 -2.53 4.61 48.50
CA MET A 1 -2.75 3.74 47.33
C MET A 1 -3.58 4.39 46.22
N GLU A 2 -4.56 5.26 46.53
CA GLU A 2 -5.46 5.87 45.55
C GLU A 2 -4.76 6.84 44.57
N ASN A 3 -3.80 7.63 45.06
CA ASN A 3 -3.03 8.58 44.25
C ASN A 3 -2.13 7.91 43.19
N GLN A 4 -1.57 6.73 43.49
CA GLN A 4 -0.73 5.99 42.54
C GLN A 4 -1.53 5.43 41.36
N LYS A 5 -2.74 4.92 41.61
CA LYS A 5 -3.65 4.43 40.56
C LYS A 5 -4.10 5.56 39.62
N SER A 6 -4.35 6.75 40.16
CA SER A 6 -4.67 7.96 39.39
C SER A 6 -3.55 8.34 38.41
N ILE A 7 -2.30 8.39 38.89
CA ILE A 7 -1.13 8.75 38.07
C ILE A 7 -0.90 7.73 36.95
N ILE A 8 -0.95 6.43 37.25
CA ILE A 8 -0.78 5.37 36.25
C ILE A 8 -1.87 5.46 35.17
N THR A 9 -3.12 5.71 35.57
CA THR A 9 -4.24 5.84 34.63
C THR A 9 -4.12 7.10 33.77
N LYS A 10 -3.67 8.22 34.34
CA LYS A 10 -3.41 9.47 33.62
C LYS A 10 -2.28 9.29 32.60
N ASN A 11 -1.18 8.66 32.99
CA ASN A 11 -0.06 8.37 32.09
C ASN A 11 -0.46 7.42 30.95
N ARG A 12 -1.28 6.39 31.25
CA ARG A 12 -1.84 5.49 30.22
C ARG A 12 -2.69 6.26 29.21
N LYS A 13 -3.56 7.16 29.66
CA LYS A 13 -4.38 7.99 28.77
C LYS A 13 -3.53 8.87 27.87
N VAL A 14 -2.49 9.52 28.42
CA VAL A 14 -1.57 10.36 27.63
C VAL A 14 -0.84 9.54 26.57
N ILE A 15 -0.33 8.36 26.91
CA ILE A 15 0.32 7.46 25.96
C ILE A 15 -0.64 7.04 24.84
N LEU A 16 -1.88 6.65 25.18
CA LEU A 16 -2.88 6.26 24.19
C LEU A 16 -3.24 7.42 23.25
N ILE A 17 -3.38 8.63 23.79
CA ILE A 17 -3.64 9.84 22.98
C ILE A 17 -2.45 10.11 22.06
N ALA A 18 -1.22 10.03 22.56
CA ALA A 18 -0.02 10.23 21.75
C ALA A 18 0.06 9.21 20.60
N ILE A 19 -0.20 7.93 20.87
CA ILE A 19 -0.25 6.88 19.83
C ILE A 19 -1.33 7.21 18.80
N ALA A 20 -2.53 7.59 19.24
CA ALA A 20 -3.63 7.93 18.34
C ALA A 20 -3.28 9.14 17.44
N VAL A 21 -2.66 10.17 18.02
CA VAL A 21 -2.21 11.36 17.26
C VAL A 21 -1.17 10.98 16.21
N VAL A 22 -0.18 10.15 16.56
CA VAL A 22 0.82 9.66 15.61
C VAL A 22 0.14 8.90 14.47
N ILE A 23 -0.79 7.99 14.77
CA ILE A 23 -1.54 7.25 13.75
C ILE A 23 -2.30 8.19 12.82
N ILE A 24 -3.00 9.20 13.36
CA ILE A 24 -3.76 10.17 12.57
C ILE A 24 -2.83 10.98 11.67
N ILE A 25 -1.73 11.52 12.21
CA ILE A 25 -0.78 12.34 11.44
C ILE A 25 -0.14 11.53 10.32
N SER A 26 0.29 10.29 10.58
CA SER A 26 0.90 9.41 9.57
C SER A 26 -0.04 9.07 8.41
N ASN A 27 -1.36 9.20 8.60
CA ASN A 27 -2.36 8.96 7.56
C ASN A 27 -2.78 10.24 6.80
N THR A 28 -2.15 11.38 7.06
CA THR A 28 -2.42 12.63 6.32
C THR A 28 -1.75 12.64 4.94
N PRO A 29 -2.30 13.35 3.93
CA PRO A 29 -1.74 13.40 2.58
C PRO A 29 -0.25 13.80 2.51
N PRO A 30 0.23 14.81 3.27
CA PRO A 30 1.65 15.16 3.27
C PRO A 30 2.53 14.01 3.76
N MET A 31 2.14 13.32 4.83
CA MET A 31 2.91 12.19 5.35
C MET A 31 2.86 10.99 4.40
N GLN A 32 1.70 10.74 3.80
CA GLN A 32 1.53 9.68 2.79
C GLN A 32 2.45 9.88 1.58
N PHE A 33 2.65 11.13 1.14
CA PHE A 33 3.60 11.41 0.06
C PHE A 33 5.03 10.91 0.35
N PHE A 34 5.49 10.97 1.62
CA PHE A 34 6.83 10.55 2.01
C PHE A 34 6.92 9.09 2.50
N LEU A 35 5.84 8.56 3.07
CA LEU A 35 5.82 7.25 3.73
C LEU A 35 5.32 6.12 2.85
N LEU A 36 4.51 6.43 1.83
CA LEU A 36 3.97 5.41 0.95
C LEU A 36 5.07 4.85 0.06
N GLU A 37 5.10 3.52 -0.05
CA GLU A 37 6.03 2.85 -0.94
C GLU A 37 5.50 2.84 -2.39
N ASN A 38 6.41 2.72 -3.34
CA ASN A 38 6.04 2.47 -4.73
C ASN A 38 5.49 1.05 -4.88
N TYR A 39 4.39 0.93 -5.60
CA TYR A 39 3.76 -0.37 -5.87
C TYR A 39 4.16 -0.86 -7.26
N ASN A 40 4.83 -2.01 -7.30
CA ASN A 40 5.34 -2.60 -8.54
C ASN A 40 4.46 -3.76 -9.02
N TYR A 41 4.27 -3.82 -10.33
CA TYR A 41 3.43 -4.80 -11.02
C TYR A 41 4.13 -5.32 -12.27
N GLN A 42 3.93 -6.59 -12.60
CA GLN A 42 4.41 -7.20 -13.84
C GLN A 42 3.57 -8.41 -14.23
N ASN A 43 3.71 -8.88 -15.47
CA ASN A 43 3.26 -10.21 -15.87
C ASN A 43 4.34 -11.28 -15.62
N ALA A 44 4.03 -12.55 -15.91
CA ALA A 44 4.87 -13.69 -15.51
C ALA A 44 6.28 -13.67 -16.13
N ASP A 45 6.41 -13.26 -17.38
CA ASP A 45 7.66 -13.14 -18.13
C ASP A 45 8.30 -11.74 -18.01
N GLY A 46 7.58 -10.77 -17.45
CA GLY A 46 8.03 -9.40 -17.25
C GLY A 46 8.04 -8.54 -18.52
N SER A 47 7.38 -8.96 -19.60
CA SER A 47 7.19 -8.16 -20.81
C SER A 47 6.31 -6.92 -20.57
N PHE A 48 5.46 -6.96 -19.54
CA PHE A 48 4.79 -5.81 -18.96
C PHE A 48 5.35 -5.48 -17.58
N LYS A 49 5.68 -4.20 -17.35
CA LYS A 49 6.08 -3.67 -16.03
C LYS A 49 5.41 -2.33 -15.78
N TYR A 50 4.95 -2.13 -14.55
CA TYR A 50 4.35 -0.87 -14.12
C TYR A 50 4.71 -0.57 -12.68
N THR A 51 5.02 0.70 -12.40
CA THR A 51 5.27 1.22 -11.06
C THR A 51 4.26 2.32 -10.78
N GLU A 52 3.48 2.14 -9.73
CA GLU A 52 2.64 3.18 -9.16
C GLU A 52 3.46 4.01 -8.18
N GLU A 53 3.36 5.32 -8.30
CA GLU A 53 4.11 6.30 -7.53
C GLU A 53 3.15 7.18 -6.71
N PRO A 54 3.21 7.10 -5.36
CA PRO A 54 2.34 7.88 -4.49
C PRO A 54 2.43 9.38 -4.75
N GLY A 55 1.28 10.05 -4.84
CA GLY A 55 1.19 11.50 -5.03
C GLY A 55 1.59 12.01 -6.42
N GLN A 56 1.82 11.11 -7.38
CA GLN A 56 2.07 11.45 -8.78
C GLN A 56 0.91 10.97 -9.67
N ALA A 57 1.00 11.26 -10.97
CA ALA A 57 0.00 10.86 -11.96
C ALA A 57 -0.01 9.35 -12.28
N LEU A 58 0.89 8.57 -11.69
CA LEU A 58 1.03 7.13 -11.90
C LEU A 58 0.29 6.36 -10.80
N ASP A 59 -1.04 6.34 -10.88
CA ASP A 59 -1.90 5.59 -9.94
C ASP A 59 -2.25 4.17 -10.44
N PHE A 60 -2.79 3.34 -9.56
CA PHE A 60 -3.23 1.99 -9.92
C PHE A 60 -4.18 1.96 -11.13
N LYS A 61 -5.09 2.94 -11.28
CA LYS A 61 -6.05 2.97 -12.41
C LYS A 61 -5.33 3.21 -13.74
N VAL A 62 -4.28 4.02 -13.76
CA VAL A 62 -3.41 4.20 -14.93
C VAL A 62 -2.70 2.89 -15.25
N GLY A 63 -2.20 2.18 -14.24
CA GLY A 63 -1.65 0.84 -14.38
C GLY A 63 -2.63 -0.14 -15.03
N GLU A 64 -3.88 -0.18 -14.56
CA GLU A 64 -4.93 -1.04 -15.12
C GLU A 64 -5.22 -0.71 -16.58
N ARG A 65 -5.34 0.58 -16.93
CA ARG A 65 -5.57 0.98 -18.33
C ARG A 65 -4.41 0.57 -19.24
N ARG A 66 -3.17 0.73 -18.77
CA ARG A 66 -1.97 0.30 -19.51
C ARG A 66 -1.93 -1.22 -19.66
N TRP A 67 -2.35 -1.94 -18.63
CA TRP A 67 -2.45 -3.38 -18.66
C TRP A 67 -3.49 -3.87 -19.67
N GLU A 68 -4.70 -3.34 -19.65
CA GLU A 68 -5.74 -3.69 -20.65
C GLU A 68 -5.28 -3.40 -22.08
N ARG A 69 -4.59 -2.29 -22.28
CA ARG A 69 -3.98 -1.95 -23.58
C ARG A 69 -2.92 -2.98 -23.99
N PHE A 70 -2.02 -3.35 -23.08
CA PHE A 70 -1.00 -4.36 -23.33
C PHE A 70 -1.62 -5.71 -23.74
N LYS A 71 -2.66 -6.16 -23.04
CA LYS A 71 -3.39 -7.39 -23.38
C LYS A 71 -4.02 -7.34 -24.77
N THR A 72 -4.54 -6.18 -25.16
CA THR A 72 -5.15 -5.97 -26.49
C THR A 72 -4.10 -5.99 -27.59
N GLU A 73 -2.95 -5.35 -27.37
CA GLU A 73 -1.83 -5.32 -28.32
C GLU A 73 -1.10 -6.66 -28.42
N ASN A 74 -1.13 -7.48 -27.36
CA ASN A 74 -0.46 -8.77 -27.25
C ASN A 74 -1.45 -9.91 -27.01
N SER A 75 -2.54 -9.96 -27.78
CA SER A 75 -3.65 -10.90 -27.56
C SER A 75 -3.26 -12.38 -27.69
N SER A 76 -2.14 -12.70 -28.35
CA SER A 76 -1.59 -14.05 -28.47
C SER A 76 -0.64 -14.43 -27.31
N ASP A 77 -0.28 -13.50 -26.44
CA ASP A 77 0.60 -13.77 -25.30
C ASP A 77 -0.14 -14.62 -24.25
N PRO A 78 0.39 -15.77 -23.80
CA PRO A 78 -0.22 -16.55 -22.73
C PRO A 78 -0.16 -15.85 -21.35
N ASN A 79 0.70 -14.85 -21.16
CA ASN A 79 0.96 -14.18 -19.88
C ASN A 79 -0.03 -13.04 -19.59
N GLN A 80 -1.33 -13.31 -19.72
CA GLN A 80 -2.43 -12.34 -19.52
C GLN A 80 -2.82 -12.12 -18.05
N THR A 81 -1.92 -12.40 -17.10
CA THR A 81 -2.15 -12.17 -15.67
C THR A 81 -1.24 -11.06 -15.14
N LEU A 82 -1.82 -10.08 -14.46
CA LEU A 82 -1.07 -9.04 -13.75
C LEU A 82 -0.78 -9.50 -12.32
N TYR A 83 0.51 -9.50 -11.97
CA TYR A 83 0.99 -9.82 -10.64
C TYR A 83 1.45 -8.56 -9.92
N ARG A 84 1.30 -8.56 -8.60
CA ARG A 84 2.04 -7.65 -7.73
C ARG A 84 3.40 -8.25 -7.39
N THR A 85 4.43 -7.43 -7.33
CA THR A 85 5.79 -7.85 -6.92
C THR A 85 6.21 -7.28 -5.56
N PHE A 86 5.38 -6.41 -4.97
CA PHE A 86 5.55 -5.93 -3.61
C PHE A 86 4.89 -6.86 -2.58
N ARG A 87 5.40 -6.81 -1.35
CA ARG A 87 4.85 -7.54 -0.20
C ARG A 87 3.88 -6.66 0.57
N ILE A 88 2.80 -7.26 1.04
CA ILE A 88 1.87 -6.62 1.96
C ILE A 88 2.52 -6.62 3.35
N LYS A 89 2.60 -5.46 4.00
CA LYS A 89 3.28 -5.25 5.29
C LYS A 89 2.27 -4.78 6.34
N PRO A 90 1.59 -5.68 7.08
CA PRO A 90 0.52 -5.30 8.01
C PRO A 90 0.96 -4.38 9.15
N TRP A 91 2.26 -4.32 9.48
CA TRP A 91 2.79 -3.43 10.51
C TRP A 91 2.94 -1.97 10.06
N GLN A 92 2.87 -1.68 8.76
CA GLN A 92 2.90 -0.32 8.23
C GLN A 92 1.51 0.30 8.31
N PHE A 93 1.13 0.80 9.48
CA PHE A 93 -0.21 1.34 9.73
C PHE A 93 -0.57 2.56 8.86
N TRP A 94 0.42 3.25 8.29
CA TRP A 94 0.22 4.33 7.31
C TRP A 94 -0.26 3.82 5.93
N GLU A 95 -0.14 2.52 5.66
CA GLU A 95 -0.66 1.85 4.45
C GLU A 95 -2.05 1.25 4.65
N TRP A 96 -2.59 1.24 5.89
CA TRP A 96 -3.87 0.55 6.14
C TRP A 96 -5.04 1.14 5.38
N TRP A 97 -5.07 2.47 5.25
CA TRP A 97 -6.08 3.13 4.42
C TRP A 97 -6.03 2.66 2.98
N GLN A 98 -4.83 2.38 2.46
CA GLN A 98 -4.64 1.84 1.12
C GLN A 98 -5.29 0.46 0.98
N PHE A 99 -5.12 -0.43 1.96
CA PHE A 99 -5.75 -1.76 1.95
C PHE A 99 -7.28 -1.69 1.91
N ILE A 100 -7.87 -0.74 2.65
CA ILE A 100 -9.32 -0.58 2.78
C ILE A 100 -9.91 0.10 1.52
N ALA A 101 -9.35 1.24 1.11
CA ALA A 101 -9.88 2.04 0.02
C ALA A 101 -9.53 1.50 -1.38
N HIS A 102 -8.43 0.75 -1.51
CA HIS A 102 -7.88 0.30 -2.78
C HIS A 102 -7.62 -1.22 -2.80
N GLY A 103 -8.55 -2.01 -2.26
CA GLY A 103 -8.39 -3.45 -2.07
C GLY A 103 -7.98 -4.24 -3.33
N LYS A 104 -8.41 -3.82 -4.53
CA LYS A 104 -8.17 -4.53 -5.80
C LYS A 104 -6.70 -4.82 -6.08
N ARG A 105 -5.79 -3.88 -5.81
CA ARG A 105 -4.34 -4.12 -6.06
C ARG A 105 -3.73 -5.12 -5.08
N PHE A 106 -4.30 -5.26 -3.89
CA PHE A 106 -3.83 -6.17 -2.86
C PHE A 106 -4.37 -7.60 -3.02
N THR A 107 -5.43 -7.78 -3.81
CA THR A 107 -5.95 -9.09 -4.19
C THR A 107 -5.24 -9.70 -5.41
N LEU A 108 -4.36 -8.95 -6.08
CA LEU A 108 -3.55 -9.48 -7.18
C LEU A 108 -2.62 -10.61 -6.68
N PRO A 109 -2.37 -11.63 -7.53
CA PRO A 109 -1.44 -12.70 -7.19
C PRO A 109 -0.04 -12.13 -6.97
N TYR A 110 0.67 -12.69 -5.99
CA TYR A 110 2.04 -12.29 -5.71
C TYR A 110 3.00 -13.08 -6.60
N LEU A 111 3.84 -12.35 -7.33
CA LEU A 111 5.01 -12.92 -7.99
C LEU A 111 6.23 -12.51 -7.18
N SER A 112 6.94 -13.49 -6.63
CA SER A 112 8.22 -13.23 -5.98
C SER A 112 9.15 -12.61 -7.02
N ALA A 113 9.67 -11.41 -6.76
CA ALA A 113 10.70 -10.82 -7.59
C ALA A 113 11.86 -11.83 -7.76
N PRO A 114 12.43 -11.99 -8.96
CA PRO A 114 13.68 -12.73 -9.09
C PRO A 114 14.72 -12.04 -8.19
N ASN A 115 15.41 -12.84 -7.38
CA ASN A 115 16.47 -12.38 -6.48
C ASN A 115 17.56 -11.62 -7.24
#